data_AF-A0A7Y3HMZ7-F1
#
_entry.id   AF-A0A7Y3HMZ7-F1
#
_cell.length_a   1.000
_cell.length_b   1.000
_cell.length_c   1.000
_cell.angle_alpha   90.00
_cell.angle_beta   90.00
_cell.angle_gamma   90.00
#
_symmetry.space_group_name_H-M   'P 1'
#
loop_
_entity.id
_entity.type
_entity.pdbx_description
1 polymer ?
#
loop_
_entity_poly.entity_id
_entity_poly.type
_entity_poly.pdbx_seq_one_letter_code
_entity_poly.pdbx_strand_id
1 'polypeptide(L)'
;MNRKFIFSCLVVLFFSVIQFVHAQTASVPISDESKLITYTAVVDIPSESKDELYHKAYTWSNTYFKNPSSVIKTKDVLNGEIVCKGKFRINTP
;
A
#
# COMPACT_ATOMS: atom_id res chain seq x y z
N MET A 1 -14.39 4.57 -57.60
CA MET A 1 -13.99 4.21 -56.22
C MET A 1 -15.06 3.30 -55.63
N ASN A 2 -14.71 2.04 -55.31
CA ASN A 2 -15.71 1.00 -55.03
C ASN A 2 -16.39 1.25 -53.67
N ARG A 3 -17.73 1.38 -53.66
CA ARG A 3 -18.53 1.63 -52.45
C ARG A 3 -18.24 0.65 -51.30
N LYS A 4 -17.88 -0.59 -51.63
CA LYS A 4 -17.46 -1.65 -50.68
C LYS A 4 -16.13 -1.35 -50.00
N PHE A 5 -15.20 -0.69 -50.71
CA PHE A 5 -13.89 -0.31 -50.19
C PHE A 5 -13.99 0.86 -49.20
N ILE A 6 -14.85 1.84 -49.49
CA ILE A 6 -15.12 2.96 -48.58
C ILE A 6 -15.78 2.47 -47.29
N PHE A 7 -16.76 1.56 -47.42
CA PHE A 7 -17.43 0.98 -46.26
C PHE A 7 -16.47 0.14 -45.41
N SER A 8 -15.56 -0.61 -46.04
CA SER A 8 -14.51 -1.38 -45.35
C SER A 8 -13.55 -0.47 -44.57
N CYS A 9 -13.12 0.67 -45.13
CA CYS A 9 -12.28 1.63 -44.39
C CYS A 9 -13.04 2.25 -43.20
N LEU A 10 -14.32 2.58 -43.37
CA LEU A 10 -15.14 3.19 -42.33
C LEU A 10 -15.35 2.22 -41.14
N VAL A 11 -15.52 0.93 -41.40
CA VAL A 11 -15.64 -0.11 -40.36
C VAL A 11 -14.32 -0.33 -39.61
N VAL A 12 -13.18 -0.34 -40.32
CA VAL A 12 -11.85 -0.47 -39.69
C VAL A 12 -11.52 0.75 -38.82
N LEU A 13 -11.91 1.95 -39.25
CA LEU A 13 -11.70 3.19 -38.50
C LEU A 13 -12.58 3.27 -37.24
N PHE A 14 -13.77 2.67 -37.26
CA PHE A 14 -14.66 2.58 -36.08
C PHE A 14 -14.15 1.57 -35.05
N PHE A 15 -13.49 0.50 -35.48
CA PHE A 15 -12.97 -0.55 -34.59
C PHE A 15 -11.68 -0.16 -33.85
N SER A 16 -10.90 0.80 -34.36
CA SER A 16 -9.65 1.23 -33.72
C SER A 16 -9.86 2.11 -32.48
N VAL A 17 -11.02 2.74 -32.34
CA VAL A 17 -11.33 3.66 -31.23
C VAL A 17 -11.63 2.91 -29.92
N ILE A 18 -11.91 1.60 -29.97
CA ILE A 18 -12.36 0.80 -28.81
C ILE A 18 -11.17 0.21 -28.02
N GLN A 19 -9.94 0.29 -28.52
CA GLN A 19 -8.79 -0.46 -27.95
C GLN A 19 -8.06 0.21 -26.77
N PHE A 20 -8.61 1.26 -26.13
CA PHE A 20 -7.90 2.00 -25.07
C PHE A 20 -8.68 2.17 -23.76
N VAL A 21 -9.41 1.15 -23.31
CA VAL A 21 -9.88 1.09 -21.92
C VAL A 21 -8.99 0.13 -21.11
N HIS A 22 -7.79 0.59 -20.77
CA HIS A 22 -7.04 -0.05 -19.69
C HIS A 22 -7.64 0.43 -18.36
N ALA A 23 -8.46 -0.41 -17.73
CA ALA A 23 -8.88 -0.18 -16.36
C ALA A 23 -7.62 -0.13 -15.47
N GLN A 24 -7.30 1.04 -14.92
CA GLN A 24 -6.23 1.20 -13.94
C GLN A 24 -6.66 0.47 -12.66
N THR A 25 -6.37 -0.82 -12.58
CA THR A 25 -6.52 -1.57 -11.34
C THR A 25 -5.35 -1.16 -10.47
N ALA A 26 -5.58 -0.27 -9.50
CA ALA A 26 -4.60 0.02 -8.48
C ALA A 26 -4.28 -1.29 -7.74
N SER A 27 -3.12 -1.88 -8.05
CA SER A 27 -2.67 -3.12 -7.43
C SER A 27 -2.19 -2.81 -6.02
N VAL A 28 -3.04 -3.08 -5.03
CA VAL A 28 -2.68 -3.02 -3.62
C VAL A 28 -2.03 -4.35 -3.21
N PRO A 29 -0.97 -4.33 -2.38
CA PRO A 29 -0.37 -5.56 -1.88
C PRO A 29 -1.34 -6.25 -0.91
N ILE A 30 -1.76 -7.48 -1.23
CA ILE A 30 -2.60 -8.31 -0.37
C ILE A 30 -1.72 -9.40 0.22
N SER A 31 -1.69 -9.51 1.55
CA SER A 31 -0.97 -10.57 2.25
C SER A 31 -1.67 -11.90 2.03
N ASP A 32 -0.91 -12.96 1.71
CA ASP A 32 -1.48 -14.28 1.52
C ASP A 32 -2.01 -14.92 2.81
N GLU A 33 -1.46 -14.53 3.96
CA GLU A 33 -1.83 -15.06 5.27
C GLU A 33 -3.10 -14.39 5.80
N SER A 34 -3.13 -13.06 5.80
CA SER A 34 -4.26 -12.31 6.38
C SER A 34 -5.38 -12.05 5.37
N LYS A 35 -5.09 -12.16 4.06
CA LYS A 35 -5.95 -11.67 2.97
C LYS A 35 -6.32 -10.19 3.09
N LEU A 36 -5.57 -9.43 3.89
CA LEU A 36 -5.73 -7.99 4.06
C LEU A 36 -4.66 -7.23 3.28
N ILE A 37 -4.97 -5.97 2.96
CA ILE A 37 -4.00 -5.05 2.38
C ILE A 37 -2.87 -4.83 3.38
N THR A 38 -1.65 -5.19 3.00
CA THR A 38 -0.48 -5.16 3.89
C THR A 38 0.73 -4.56 3.18
N TYR A 39 1.30 -3.51 3.77
CA TYR A 39 2.52 -2.88 3.29
C TYR A 39 3.69 -3.26 4.20
N THR A 40 4.79 -3.74 3.61
CA THR A 40 5.97 -4.18 4.34
C THR A 40 7.21 -3.52 3.75
N ALA A 41 8.12 -3.07 4.60
CA ALA A 41 9.44 -2.59 4.22
C ALA A 41 10.48 -3.15 5.20
N VAL A 42 11.61 -3.60 4.67
CA VAL A 42 12.77 -4.06 5.45
C VAL A 42 13.91 -3.10 5.18
N VAL A 43 14.57 -2.64 6.25
CA VAL A 43 15.70 -1.71 6.19
C VAL A 43 16.85 -2.33 6.97
N ASP A 44 17.94 -2.62 6.28
CA ASP A 44 19.14 -3.19 6.89
C ASP A 44 20.00 -2.08 7.50
N ILE A 45 20.29 -2.19 8.80
CA ILE A 45 21.13 -1.24 9.54
C ILE A 45 22.29 -2.04 10.15
N PRO A 46 23.42 -2.18 9.42
CA PRO A 46 24.47 -3.15 9.76
C PRO A 46 25.24 -2.85 11.06
N SER A 47 25.18 -1.61 11.55
CA SER A 47 25.96 -1.16 12.71
C SER A 47 25.14 -1.11 14.01
N GLU A 48 23.88 -1.52 14.01
CA GLU A 48 23.00 -1.42 15.17
C GLU A 48 22.51 -2.77 15.65
N SER A 49 22.49 -2.93 16.97
CA SER A 49 21.93 -4.10 17.63
C SER A 49 20.40 -4.07 17.64
N LYS A 50 19.80 -5.25 17.81
CA LYS A 50 18.36 -5.40 18.00
C LYS A 50 17.81 -4.51 19.12
N ASP A 51 18.51 -4.45 20.25
CA ASP A 51 18.07 -3.68 21.42
C ASP A 51 18.10 -2.18 21.14
N GLU A 52 19.14 -1.69 20.46
CA GLU A 52 19.23 -0.28 20.04
C GLU A 52 18.11 0.09 19.07
N LEU A 53 17.86 -0.75 18.06
CA LEU A 53 16.78 -0.53 17.10
C LEU A 53 15.41 -0.53 17.79
N TYR A 54 15.18 -1.46 18.71
CA TYR A 54 13.96 -1.51 19.50
C TYR A 54 13.78 -0.24 20.33
N HIS A 55 14.83 0.19 21.05
CA HIS A 55 14.78 1.42 21.85
C HIS A 55 14.54 2.67 21.00
N LYS A 56 15.14 2.76 19.81
CA LYS A 56 14.90 3.86 18.87
C LYS A 56 13.47 3.85 18.34
N ALA A 57 12.96 2.70 17.92
CA ALA A 57 11.58 2.56 17.43
C ALA A 57 10.57 2.89 18.54
N TYR A 58 10.82 2.45 19.77
CA TYR A 58 9.99 2.76 20.93
C TYR A 58 10.01 4.26 21.24
N THR A 59 11.19 4.88 21.23
CA THR A 59 11.35 6.33 21.46
C THR A 59 10.62 7.12 20.39
N TRP A 60 10.81 6.77 19.11
CA TRP A 60 10.11 7.38 18.00
C TRP A 60 8.59 7.24 18.11
N SER A 61 8.09 6.06 18.49
CA SER A 61 6.64 5.85 18.69
C SER A 61 6.09 6.76 19.78
N ASN A 62 6.84 7.00 20.85
CA ASN A 62 6.44 7.90 21.93
C ASN A 62 6.47 9.38 21.55
N THR A 63 7.32 9.78 20.61
CA THR A 63 7.40 11.19 20.16
C THR A 63 6.47 11.49 18.99
N TYR A 64 6.22 10.51 18.12
CA TYR A 64 5.41 10.69 16.90
C TYR A 64 3.91 10.74 17.21
N PHE A 65 3.41 9.83 18.05
CA PHE A 65 1.99 9.76 18.35
C PHE A 65 1.59 10.75 19.45
N LYS A 66 0.53 11.53 19.24
CA LYS A 66 -0.01 12.46 20.25
C LYS A 66 -0.40 11.78 21.57
N ASN A 67 -0.84 10.52 21.49
CA ASN A 67 -1.19 9.70 22.65
C ASN A 67 -0.60 8.29 22.47
N PRO A 68 0.70 8.09 22.77
CA PRO A 68 1.40 6.83 22.54
C PRO A 68 0.76 5.65 23.28
N SER A 69 0.34 5.86 24.53
CA SER A 69 -0.32 4.83 25.36
C SER A 69 -1.62 4.30 24.74
N SER A 70 -2.32 5.11 23.93
CA SER A 70 -3.52 4.66 23.23
C SER A 70 -3.22 3.82 21.97
N VAL A 71 -2.05 4.06 21.36
CA VAL A 71 -1.62 3.49 20.07
C VAL A 71 -0.83 2.21 20.28
N ILE A 72 0.18 2.21 21.17
CA ILE A 72 1.03 1.04 21.44
C ILE A 72 0.20 -0.01 22.19
N LYS A 73 0.08 -1.21 21.62
CA LYS A 73 -0.67 -2.34 22.19
C LYS A 73 0.21 -3.40 22.80
N THR A 74 1.31 -3.71 22.12
CA THR A 74 2.26 -4.72 22.57
C THR A 74 3.67 -4.14 22.50
N LYS A 75 4.45 -4.43 23.54
CA LYS A 75 5.87 -4.10 23.65
C LYS A 75 6.62 -5.36 24.05
N ASP A 76 7.12 -6.11 23.07
CA ASP A 76 7.90 -7.31 23.33
C ASP A 76 9.37 -7.00 23.10
N VAL A 77 10.07 -6.69 24.19
CA VAL A 77 11.51 -6.39 24.17
C VAL A 77 12.32 -7.63 23.78
N LEU A 78 11.88 -8.82 24.22
CA LEU A 78 12.61 -10.06 23.99
C LEU A 78 12.58 -10.45 22.52
N ASN A 79 11.46 -10.26 21.84
CA ASN A 79 11.32 -10.52 20.41
C ASN A 79 11.68 -9.30 19.53
N GLY A 80 11.77 -8.10 20.11
CA GLY A 80 12.05 -6.86 19.38
C GLY A 80 10.83 -6.34 18.63
N GLU A 81 9.63 -6.64 19.11
CA GLU A 81 8.37 -6.34 18.44
C GLU A 81 7.61 -5.20 19.14
N ILE A 82 7.16 -4.23 18.35
CA ILE A 82 6.28 -3.15 18.80
C ILE A 82 5.05 -3.13 17.90
N VAL A 83 3.87 -3.36 18.49
CA VAL A 83 2.59 -3.34 17.76
C VAL A 83 1.84 -2.06 18.08
N CYS A 84 1.61 -1.25 17.05
CA CYS A 84 0.88 0.01 17.13
C CYS A 84 -0.46 -0.10 16.39
N LYS A 85 -1.56 0.33 17.03
CA LYS A 85 -2.91 0.37 16.43
C LYS A 85 -3.38 1.82 16.27
N GLY A 86 -3.30 2.32 15.05
CA GLY A 86 -3.87 3.62 14.68
C GLY A 86 -5.40 3.60 14.65
N LYS A 87 -6.01 4.74 14.97
CA LYS A 87 -7.44 4.99 14.74
C LYS A 87 -7.55 6.28 13.95
N PHE A 88 -8.21 6.22 12.79
CA PHE A 88 -8.51 7.39 11.98
C PHE A 88 -10.02 7.44 11.74
N ARG A 89 -10.57 8.65 11.78
CA ARG A 89 -11.98 8.88 11.48
C ARG A 89 -12.09 9.15 9.99
N ILE A 90 -12.81 8.29 9.27
CA ILE A 90 -13.17 8.54 7.88
C ILE A 90 -14.43 9.41 7.92
N ASN A 91 -14.33 10.64 7.43
CA ASN A 91 -15.51 11.47 7.17
C ASN A 91 -15.81 11.37 5.68
N THR A 92 -17.02 10.96 5.33
CA THR A 92 -17.54 11.12 3.98
C THR A 92 -17.83 12.62 3.76
N PRO A 93 -17.42 13.22 2.62
CA PRO A 93 -17.77 14.60 2.29
C PRO A 93 -19.28 14.80 2.15
#